data_AF-A3BUG3-F1
#
_entry.id   AF-A3BUG3-F1
#
_cell.length_a   1.000
_cell.length_b   1.000
_cell.length_c   1.000
_cell.angle_alpha   90.00
_cell.angle_beta   90.00
_cell.angle_gamma   90.00
#
_symmetry.space_group_name_H-M   'P 1'
#
loop_
_entity.id
_entity.type
_entity.pdbx_description
1 polymer ?
#
loop_
_entity_poly.entity_id
_entity_poly.type
_entity_poly.pdbx_seq_one_letter_code
_entity_poly.pdbx_strand_id
1 'polypeptide(L)'
;MKADEDVRMIAAEAPVVFARACEMFILELTHRGWAHAEENKRRTLQKSDIAAAIARTEVFDFLVDIVPRDEAKDAEAAAAVAAGIPHPAAGLPATDPMAYYYVQPQ
;
A
#
# COMPACT_ATOMS: atom_id res chain seq x y z
N MET A 1 -16.83 -13.83 13.34
CA MET A 1 -17.26 -15.13 13.92
C MET A 1 -18.76 -15.35 13.74
N LYS A 2 -19.66 -14.57 14.37
CA LYS A 2 -21.11 -14.75 14.18
C LYS A 2 -21.72 -14.26 12.87
N ALA A 3 -20.95 -13.53 12.07
CA ALA A 3 -21.34 -13.15 10.71
C ALA A 3 -21.25 -14.31 9.72
N ASP A 4 -20.57 -15.40 10.10
CA ASP A 4 -20.50 -16.64 9.32
C ASP A 4 -21.70 -17.52 9.70
N GLU A 5 -22.52 -17.89 8.71
CA GLU A 5 -23.77 -18.63 8.89
C GLU A 5 -23.55 -20.02 9.51
N ASP A 6 -22.36 -20.60 9.34
CA ASP A 6 -22.03 -21.92 9.86
C ASP A 6 -21.69 -21.90 11.37
N VAL A 7 -21.52 -20.71 11.97
CA VAL A 7 -21.07 -20.56 13.37
C VAL A 7 -22.24 -20.50 14.36
N ARG A 8 -22.60 -21.66 14.92
CA ARG A 8 -23.71 -21.79 15.89
C ARG A 8 -23.36 -21.45 17.34
N MET A 9 -22.24 -21.93 17.88
CA MET A 9 -21.79 -21.62 19.23
C MET A 9 -20.31 -21.22 19.22
N ILE A 10 -19.92 -20.34 20.14
CA ILE A 10 -18.54 -19.88 20.29
C ILE A 10 -18.12 -20.18 21.74
N ALA A 11 -17.04 -20.93 21.90
CA ALA A 11 -16.49 -21.23 23.21
C ALA A 11 -15.91 -19.95 23.87
N ALA A 12 -15.95 -19.87 25.19
CA ALA A 12 -15.59 -18.65 25.92
C ALA A 12 -14.11 -18.27 25.75
N GLU A 13 -13.23 -19.24 25.52
CA GLU A 13 -11.80 -19.07 25.28
C GLU A 13 -11.47 -18.53 23.89
N ALA A 14 -12.32 -18.77 22.88
CA ALA A 14 -12.01 -18.41 21.51
C ALA A 14 -11.85 -16.88 21.31
N PRO A 15 -12.73 -16.01 21.82
CA PRO A 15 -12.52 -14.56 21.76
C PRO A 15 -11.23 -14.09 22.45
N VAL A 16 -10.83 -14.74 23.55
CA VAL A 16 -9.61 -14.38 24.30
C VAL A 16 -8.37 -14.68 23.46
N VAL A 17 -8.32 -15.86 22.82
CA VAL A 17 -7.23 -16.24 21.92
C VAL A 17 -7.20 -15.34 20.67
N PHE A 18 -8.36 -15.08 20.06
CA PHE A 18 -8.45 -14.19 18.90
C PHE A 18 -8.00 -12.77 19.23
N ALA A 19 -8.33 -12.23 20.42
CA ALA A 19 -7.87 -10.91 20.81
C ALA A 19 -6.33 -10.83 20.80
N ARG A 20 -5.65 -11.85 21.36
CA ARG A 20 -4.19 -11.89 21.37
C ARG A 20 -3.60 -12.10 19.98
N ALA A 21 -4.21 -12.97 19.17
CA ALA A 21 -3.79 -13.18 17.80
C ALA A 21 -3.96 -11.90 16.94
N CYS A 22 -5.07 -11.18 17.10
CA CYS A 22 -5.33 -9.92 16.44
C CYS A 22 -4.31 -8.84 16.85
N GLU A 23 -3.94 -8.78 18.14
CA GLU A 23 -2.89 -7.87 18.62
C GLU A 23 -1.56 -8.15 17.91
N MET A 24 -1.13 -9.42 17.88
CA MET A 24 0.10 -9.83 17.19
C MET A 24 0.04 -9.58 15.69
N PHE A 25 -1.12 -9.83 15.06
CA PHE A 25 -1.35 -9.59 13.64
C PHE A 25 -1.24 -8.10 13.28
N ILE A 26 -1.89 -7.22 14.06
CA ILE A 26 -1.84 -5.77 13.85
C ILE A 26 -0.41 -5.26 14.02
N LEU A 27 0.31 -5.71 15.06
CA LEU A 27 1.70 -5.33 15.29
C LEU A 27 2.60 -5.73 14.11
N GLU A 28 2.51 -6.97 13.66
CA GLU A 28 3.36 -7.47 12.56
C GLU A 28 3.07 -6.76 11.24
N LEU A 29 1.79 -6.61 10.87
CA LEU A 29 1.38 -5.93 9.65
C LEU A 29 1.81 -4.45 9.66
N THR A 30 1.65 -3.79 10.81
CA THR A 30 2.05 -2.38 10.97
C THR A 30 3.56 -2.22 10.90
N HIS A 31 4.33 -3.10 11.54
CA HIS A 31 5.80 -3.06 11.50
C HIS A 31 6.33 -3.25 10.06
N ARG A 32 5.78 -4.23 9.33
CA ARG A 32 6.15 -4.46 7.92
C ARG A 32 5.72 -3.31 7.02
N GLY A 33 4.53 -2.77 7.19
CA GLY A 33 4.08 -1.57 6.48
C GLY A 33 4.97 -0.36 6.76
N TRP A 34 5.37 -0.18 8.03
CA TRP A 34 6.23 0.92 8.42
C TRP A 34 7.60 0.88 7.75
N ALA A 35 8.18 -0.31 7.57
CA ALA A 35 9.42 -0.47 6.81
C ALA A 35 9.32 0.14 5.39
N HIS A 36 8.18 -0.02 4.70
CA HIS A 36 7.96 0.60 3.38
C HIS A 36 7.76 2.13 3.45
N ALA A 37 7.16 2.64 4.52
CA ALA A 37 7.08 4.08 4.73
C ALA A 37 8.49 4.69 4.92
N GLU A 38 9.34 4.02 5.71
CA GLU A 38 10.73 4.41 5.95
C GLU A 38 11.60 4.32 4.69
N GLU A 39 11.47 3.25 3.90
CA GLU A 39 12.12 3.10 2.59
C GLU A 39 11.81 4.31 1.68
N ASN A 40 10.59 4.84 1.77
CA ASN A 40 10.12 6.00 1.02
C ASN A 40 10.38 7.35 1.72
N LYS A 41 11.16 7.36 2.82
CA LYS A 41 11.49 8.56 3.62
C LYS A 41 10.26 9.29 4.16
N ARG A 42 9.15 8.58 4.36
CA ARG A 42 7.92 9.12 4.93
C ARG A 42 7.83 8.79 6.41
N ARG A 43 7.19 9.68 7.17
CA ARG A 43 6.88 9.50 8.60
C ARG A 43 5.38 9.30 8.85
N THR A 44 4.64 8.99 7.79
CA THR A 44 3.21 8.75 7.81
C THR A 44 2.95 7.47 7.04
N LEU A 45 2.33 6.51 7.73
CA LEU A 45 1.95 5.22 7.16
C LEU A 45 0.75 5.42 6.22
N GLN A 46 0.83 4.86 5.02
CA GLN A 46 -0.20 4.99 3.99
C GLN A 46 -0.76 3.62 3.60
N LYS A 47 -1.93 3.61 2.94
CA LYS A 47 -2.54 2.38 2.43
C LYS A 47 -1.62 1.63 1.45
N SER A 48 -0.84 2.36 0.65
CA SER A 48 0.14 1.80 -0.28
C SER A 48 1.26 1.01 0.43
N ASP A 49 1.65 1.43 1.63
CA ASP A 49 2.66 0.71 2.44
C ASP A 49 2.14 -0.64 2.91
N ILE A 50 0.87 -0.66 3.34
CA ILE A 50 0.19 -1.89 3.75
C ILE A 50 0.03 -2.83 2.55
N ALA A 51 -0.37 -2.29 1.38
CA ALA A 51 -0.48 -3.07 0.16
C ALA A 51 0.87 -3.68 -0.26
N ALA A 52 1.96 -2.93 -0.14
CA ALA A 52 3.31 -3.42 -0.37
C ALA A 52 3.75 -4.49 0.65
N ALA A 53 3.41 -4.32 1.93
CA ALA A 53 3.74 -5.31 2.97
C ALA A 53 3.01 -6.65 2.75
N ILE A 54 1.74 -6.58 2.34
CA ILE A 54 0.93 -7.76 1.95
C ILE A 54 1.56 -8.44 0.73
N ALA A 55 1.96 -7.68 -0.30
CA ALA A 55 2.71 -8.20 -1.44
C ALA A 55 4.00 -8.93 -1.06
N ARG A 56 4.66 -8.37 -0.05
CA ARG A 56 5.87 -8.81 0.63
C ARG A 56 5.84 -10.22 1.17
N THR A 57 4.63 -10.67 1.53
CA THR A 57 4.47 -11.66 2.58
C THR A 57 3.39 -12.69 2.22
N GLU A 58 3.82 -13.93 1.97
CA GLU A 58 2.93 -15.05 1.63
C GLU A 58 1.84 -15.32 2.69
N VAL A 59 2.15 -15.21 3.99
CA VAL A 59 1.13 -15.46 5.04
C VAL A 59 -0.02 -14.43 5.03
N PHE A 60 0.13 -13.31 4.32
CA PHE A 60 -0.90 -12.27 4.19
C PHE A 60 -1.73 -12.37 2.90
N ASP A 61 -1.60 -13.46 2.13
CA ASP A 61 -2.31 -13.65 0.86
C ASP A 61 -3.85 -13.58 1.01
N PHE A 62 -4.38 -13.95 2.19
CA PHE A 62 -5.81 -13.81 2.51
C PHE A 62 -6.34 -12.37 2.47
N LEU A 63 -5.47 -11.36 2.36
CA LEU A 63 -5.83 -9.93 2.30
C LEU A 63 -5.82 -9.34 0.89
N VAL A 64 -5.41 -10.10 -0.14
CA VAL A 64 -5.25 -9.58 -1.51
C VAL A 64 -6.57 -8.99 -2.04
N ASP A 65 -7.69 -9.66 -1.78
CA ASP A 65 -9.01 -9.20 -2.23
C ASP A 65 -9.60 -8.08 -1.34
N ILE A 66 -9.04 -7.86 -0.15
CA ILE A 66 -9.51 -6.85 0.80
C ILE A 66 -8.77 -5.52 0.63
N VAL A 67 -7.47 -5.60 0.33
CA VAL A 67 -6.59 -4.44 0.15
C VAL A 67 -6.13 -4.38 -1.31
N PRO A 68 -6.97 -3.85 -2.22
CA PRO A 68 -6.59 -3.74 -3.62
C PRO A 68 -5.38 -2.81 -3.76
N ARG A 69 -4.43 -3.23 -4.60
CA ARG A 69 -3.30 -2.38 -4.99
C ARG A 69 -3.78 -1.36 -6.02
N ASP A 70 -3.28 -0.13 -5.94
CA ASP A 70 -3.48 0.86 -6.98
C ASP A 70 -2.59 0.51 -8.19
N GLU A 71 -2.98 -0.52 -8.96
CA GLU A 71 -2.25 -1.03 -10.14
C GLU A 71 -1.99 0.06 -11.20
N ALA A 72 -2.80 1.12 -11.22
CA ALA A 72 -2.70 2.21 -12.17
C ALA A 72 -1.33 2.93 -12.14
N LYS A 73 -0.68 3.02 -10.97
CA LYS A 73 0.62 3.70 -10.86
C LYS A 73 1.80 2.81 -11.23
N ASP A 74 1.70 1.51 -10.93
CA ASP A 74 2.76 0.55 -11.24
C ASP A 74 2.75 0.16 -12.72
N ALA A 75 1.56 0.07 -13.35
CA ALA A 75 1.44 -0.13 -14.79
C ALA A 75 1.95 1.08 -15.59
N GLU A 76 1.71 2.31 -15.12
CA GLU A 76 2.22 3.53 -15.75
C GLU A 76 3.75 3.65 -15.57
N ALA A 77 4.27 3.29 -14.40
CA ALA A 77 5.72 3.23 -14.16
C ALA A 77 6.40 2.13 -14.99
N ALA A 78 5.83 0.93 -15.05
CA ALA A 78 6.34 -0.17 -15.86
C ALA A 78 6.22 0.12 -17.37
N ALA A 79 5.13 0.77 -17.81
CA ALA A 79 4.95 1.21 -19.18
C ALA A 79 5.90 2.36 -19.55
N ALA A 80 6.18 3.31 -18.65
CA ALA A 80 7.17 4.37 -18.87
C ALA A 80 8.61 3.81 -18.97
N VAL A 81 8.94 2.81 -18.14
CA VAL A 81 10.22 2.09 -18.20
C VAL A 81 10.31 1.25 -19.49
N ALA A 82 9.24 0.57 -19.89
CA ALA A 82 9.17 -0.21 -21.13
C ALA A 82 9.15 0.66 -22.39
N ALA A 83 8.60 1.87 -22.32
CA ALA A 83 8.54 2.83 -23.42
C ALA A 83 9.81 3.70 -23.54
N GLY A 84 10.80 3.52 -22.66
CA GLY A 84 12.07 4.24 -22.72
C GLY A 84 11.95 5.75 -22.54
N ILE A 85 10.88 6.23 -21.88
CA ILE A 85 10.63 7.66 -21.67
C ILE A 85 11.48 8.10 -20.47
N PRO A 86 12.48 8.99 -20.64
CA PRO A 86 13.30 9.45 -19.53
C PRO A 86 12.44 10.24 -18.53
N HIS A 87 12.33 9.75 -17.30
CA HIS A 87 11.78 10.56 -16.20
C HIS A 87 12.77 11.70 -15.89
N PRO A 88 12.31 12.96 -15.74
CA PRO A 88 13.19 14.04 -15.36
C PRO A 88 13.75 13.76 -13.96
N ALA A 89 15.04 14.02 -13.77
CA ALA A 89 15.73 13.86 -12.51
C ALA A 89 14.97 14.58 -11.36
N ALA A 90 14.92 13.90 -10.21
CA ALA A 90 14.34 14.43 -8.98
C ALA A 90 14.96 15.79 -8.62
N GLY A 91 14.20 16.87 -8.80
CA GLY A 91 14.68 18.22 -8.49
C GLY A 91 13.79 19.40 -8.87
N LEU A 92 12.69 19.21 -9.61
CA LEU A 92 11.78 20.31 -9.99
C LEU A 92 10.35 20.01 -9.51
N PRO A 93 9.67 20.98 -8.86
CA PRO A 93 8.28 20.81 -8.47
C PRO A 93 7.40 20.70 -9.72
N ALA A 94 6.94 19.49 -10.01
CA ALA A 94 6.07 19.16 -11.12
C ALA A 94 4.62 19.57 -10.85
N THR A 95 4.35 20.85 -10.55
CA THR A 95 2.99 21.41 -10.54
C THR A 95 3.04 22.92 -10.74
N ASP A 96 3.43 23.39 -11.93
CA ASP A 96 2.95 24.70 -12.38
C ASP A 96 2.46 24.60 -13.84
N PRO A 97 1.14 24.51 -14.08
CA PRO A 97 0.58 24.45 -15.43
C PRO A 97 0.77 25.77 -16.21
N MET A 98 1.31 26.84 -15.59
CA MET A 98 1.57 28.12 -16.25
C MET A 98 2.91 28.23 -16.99
N ALA A 99 3.80 27.24 -16.88
CA ALA A 99 5.09 27.29 -17.58
C ALA A 99 4.97 27.18 -19.11
N TYR A 100 3.82 26.71 -19.63
CA TYR A 100 3.58 26.56 -21.07
C TYR A 100 3.23 27.87 -21.81
N TYR A 101 3.04 28.99 -21.12
CA TYR A 101 2.62 30.25 -21.75
C TYR A 101 3.75 31.24 -22.08
N TYR A 102 5.00 30.96 -21.72
CA TYR A 102 6.14 31.86 -21.99
C TYR A 102 7.18 31.23 -22.92
N VAL A 103 6.81 31.01 -24.18
CA VAL A 103 7.79 31.03 -25.28
C VAL A 103 7.16 31.77 -26.46
N GLN A 104 7.33 33.09 -26.50
CA GLN A 104 7.34 33.83 -27.77
C GLN A 104 8.72 33.68 -28.40
N PRO A 105 8.79 33.54 -29.72
CA PRO A 105 9.73 34.40 -30.43
C PRO A 105 9.14 35.04 -31.70
N GLN A 106 9.81 36.14 -32.07
CA GLN A 106 9.63 37.07 -33.20
C GLN A 106 9.51 36.41 -34.58
#